data_AF-A0AAN8HP78-F1
#
_entry.id   AF-A0AAN8HP78-F1
#
_cell.length_a   1.000
_cell.length_b   1.000
_cell.length_c   1.000
_cell.angle_alpha   90.00
_cell.angle_beta   90.00
_cell.angle_gamma   90.00
#
_symmetry.space_group_name_H-M   'P 1'
#
loop_
_entity.id
_entity.type
_entity.pdbx_description
1 polymer ?
#
loop_
_entity_poly.entity_id
_entity_poly.type
_entity_poly.pdbx_seq_one_letter_code
_entity_poly.pdbx_strand_id
1 'polypeptide(L)'
;MEGVLLGTQFQNLSFKAILTPQSLLVLDFRGFGLERWLVLELAPQLASQSHSLPFEFTALEAILQHKVNTLHAQLNDVEPILLDTLESLVDPKILSVDRSKLHILLQNSKSLSELETDIKVFKDTLLKILDEEEIIEELCLTKWTDPRVFEESSLGIDHAEEMELLLENYYMQAEELANKTRELKGLIDDSESVVFINLDSHRNVMMRLNLQLAMGSFSLSLFGLIGVAFGMNLESSFEEDPRVFWLVTGFMFLGSGLIWRRLLSFLGRHLMPSVPPLIPQVWKRNMKASDIRSGIR
;
A
#
# COMPACT_ATOMS: atom_id res chain seq x y z
N MET A 1 36.91 29.40 -11.02
CA MET A 1 35.55 29.49 -10.43
C MET A 1 34.58 28.82 -11.40
N GLU A 2 34.82 27.56 -11.71
CA GLU A 2 33.86 26.75 -12.46
C GLU A 2 33.24 25.80 -11.43
N GLY A 3 32.04 26.13 -10.99
CA GLY A 3 31.22 25.20 -10.23
C GLY A 3 30.60 24.23 -11.22
N VAL A 4 30.86 22.94 -11.06
CA VAL A 4 30.23 21.90 -11.86
C VAL A 4 28.72 21.97 -11.62
N LEU A 5 27.98 22.28 -12.68
CA LEU A 5 26.53 22.36 -12.67
C LEU A 5 25.96 20.93 -12.66
N LEU A 6 26.03 20.26 -11.50
CA LEU A 6 25.26 19.03 -11.21
C LEU A 6 23.73 19.23 -11.27
N GLY A 7 23.28 20.45 -11.59
CA GLY A 7 21.88 20.87 -11.61
C GLY A 7 21.01 20.25 -12.70
N THR A 8 21.59 19.56 -13.69
CA THR A 8 20.83 18.90 -14.76
C THR A 8 20.53 17.43 -14.48
N GLN A 9 21.42 16.68 -13.83
CA GLN A 9 21.22 15.24 -13.54
C GLN A 9 20.44 14.97 -12.24
N PHE A 10 20.50 15.88 -11.24
CA PHE A 10 19.75 15.76 -9.98
C PHE A 10 18.33 16.37 -10.03
N GLN A 11 17.80 16.68 -11.22
CA GLN A 11 16.52 17.40 -11.37
C GLN A 11 15.29 16.64 -10.84
N ASN A 12 15.41 15.33 -10.64
CA ASN A 12 14.33 14.47 -10.15
C ASN A 12 14.44 14.10 -8.66
N LEU A 13 15.56 14.43 -8.01
CA LEU A 13 15.61 14.42 -6.55
C LEU A 13 15.03 15.74 -6.04
N SER A 14 14.20 15.68 -5.00
CA SER A 14 13.71 16.81 -4.22
C SER A 14 14.80 17.62 -3.49
N PHE A 15 16.04 17.52 -3.97
CA PHE A 15 17.27 18.02 -3.39
C PHE A 15 18.19 18.45 -4.54
N LYS A 16 18.31 19.76 -4.76
CA LYS A 16 19.34 20.32 -5.63
C LYS A 16 20.49 20.77 -4.75
N ALA A 17 21.70 20.32 -5.04
CA ALA A 17 22.90 20.82 -4.40
C ALA A 17 24.01 21.06 -5.43
N ILE A 18 24.81 22.10 -5.20
CA ILE A 18 26.04 22.38 -5.91
C ILE A 18 27.19 21.99 -4.98
N LEU A 19 27.97 21.01 -5.40
CA LEU A 19 29.24 20.68 -4.75
C LEU A 19 30.34 21.57 -5.32
N THR A 20 31.12 22.17 -4.44
CA THR A 20 32.41 22.80 -4.78
C THR A 20 33.49 22.21 -3.87
N PRO A 21 34.78 22.26 -4.24
CA PRO A 21 35.87 21.66 -3.46
C PRO A 21 35.98 22.17 -1.99
N GLN A 22 35.32 23.29 -1.68
CA GLN A 22 35.38 23.93 -0.36
C GLN A 22 33.99 24.25 0.23
N SER A 23 32.90 23.98 -0.49
CA SER A 23 31.55 24.28 -0.01
C SER A 23 30.45 23.47 -0.69
N LEU A 24 29.41 23.10 0.06
CA LEU A 24 28.19 22.49 -0.46
C LEU A 24 27.07 23.53 -0.42
N LEU A 25 26.49 23.86 -1.58
CA LEU A 25 25.39 24.81 -1.71
C LEU A 25 24.09 24.08 -2.03
N VAL A 26 23.19 23.94 -1.06
CA VAL A 26 21.87 23.32 -1.27
C VAL A 26 20.91 24.38 -1.83
N LEU A 27 20.41 24.17 -3.04
CA LEU A 27 19.60 25.11 -3.84
C LEU A 27 18.09 24.92 -3.71
N ASP A 28 17.59 23.73 -3.36
CA ASP A 28 16.14 23.47 -3.29
C ASP A 28 15.72 22.92 -1.93
N PHE A 29 14.90 23.71 -1.24
CA PHE A 29 14.33 23.47 0.10
C PHE A 29 12.85 23.17 -0.05
N ARG A 30 12.50 21.93 -0.40
CA ARG A 30 11.08 21.51 -0.45
C ARG A 30 10.70 20.46 0.60
N GLY A 31 11.64 20.01 1.44
CA GLY A 31 11.38 19.05 2.51
C GLY A 31 11.34 19.69 3.90
N PHE A 32 10.30 19.40 4.68
CA PHE A 32 10.29 19.65 6.12
C PHE A 32 11.42 18.83 6.78
N GLY A 33 12.35 19.50 7.49
CA GLY A 33 13.39 18.82 8.29
C GLY A 33 14.79 18.76 7.67
N LEU A 34 14.94 19.08 6.38
CA LEU A 34 16.25 19.10 5.71
C LEU A 34 17.20 20.14 6.31
N GLU A 35 16.70 21.32 6.71
CA GLU A 35 17.50 22.35 7.41
C GLU A 35 18.07 21.86 8.74
N ARG A 36 17.27 21.11 9.51
CA ARG A 36 17.73 20.54 10.78
C ARG A 36 18.80 19.50 10.52
N TRP A 37 18.59 18.59 9.57
CA TRP A 37 19.58 17.59 9.21
C TRP A 37 20.90 18.23 8.71
N LEU A 38 20.80 19.23 7.82
CA LEU A 38 21.94 19.99 7.29
C LEU A 38 22.79 20.63 8.41
N VAL A 39 22.13 21.19 9.44
CA VAL A 39 22.83 21.91 10.52
C VAL A 39 23.26 20.98 11.66
N LEU A 40 22.50 19.93 11.98
CA LEU A 40 22.74 19.04 13.12
C LEU A 40 23.58 17.81 12.77
N GLU A 41 23.55 17.34 11.53
CA GLU A 41 24.25 16.12 11.09
C GLU A 41 25.31 16.43 10.04
N LEU A 42 24.96 17.13 8.96
CA LEU A 42 25.91 17.40 7.88
C LEU A 42 27.04 18.36 8.34
N ALA A 43 26.71 19.51 8.94
CA ALA A 43 27.70 20.48 9.39
C ALA A 43 28.74 19.93 10.38
N PRO A 44 28.38 19.17 11.43
CA PRO A 44 29.38 18.56 12.31
C PRO A 44 30.13 17.39 11.68
N GLN A 45 29.53 16.60 10.77
CA GLN A 45 30.26 15.56 10.03
C GLN A 45 31.35 16.19 9.15
N LEU A 46 31.03 17.27 8.44
CA LEU A 46 31.98 18.04 7.64
C LEU A 46 33.04 18.76 8.50
N ALA A 47 32.67 19.24 9.69
CA ALA A 47 33.60 19.92 10.61
C ALA A 47 34.50 18.97 11.40
N SER A 48 34.11 17.70 11.55
CA SER A 48 34.84 16.68 12.31
C SER A 48 35.99 16.03 11.54
N GLN A 49 36.19 16.38 10.26
CA GLN A 49 37.16 15.69 9.44
C GLN A 49 38.61 15.84 9.91
N SER A 50 39.16 14.69 10.29
CA SER A 50 40.57 14.37 10.38
C SER A 50 41.10 13.95 9.00
N HIS A 51 41.58 14.90 8.19
CA HIS A 51 42.58 14.80 7.10
C HIS A 51 42.65 13.60 6.11
N SER A 52 41.73 12.62 6.06
CA SER A 52 41.94 11.39 5.27
C SER A 52 41.05 11.18 4.03
N LEU A 53 39.88 11.83 3.93
CA LEU A 53 38.97 11.69 2.77
C LEU A 53 38.62 13.06 2.18
N PRO A 54 38.55 13.20 0.85
CA PRO A 54 38.21 14.48 0.22
C PRO A 54 36.79 14.95 0.59
N PHE A 55 36.57 16.27 0.57
CA PHE A 55 35.32 16.91 1.00
C PHE A 55 34.10 16.44 0.19
N GLU A 56 34.28 16.17 -1.10
CA GLU A 56 33.26 15.69 -2.02
C GLU A 56 32.72 14.31 -1.63
N PHE A 57 33.58 13.39 -1.18
CA PHE A 57 33.17 12.05 -0.77
C PHE A 57 32.27 12.12 0.45
N THR A 58 32.69 12.83 1.50
CA THR A 58 31.88 12.95 2.72
C THR A 58 30.60 13.75 2.50
N ALA A 59 30.62 14.78 1.66
CA ALA A 59 29.41 15.52 1.32
C ALA A 59 28.41 14.63 0.56
N LEU A 60 28.88 13.86 -0.43
CA LEU A 60 28.04 12.96 -1.22
C LEU A 60 27.53 11.79 -0.36
N GLU A 61 28.41 11.16 0.41
CA GLU A 61 28.07 10.09 1.36
C GLU A 61 26.95 10.54 2.31
N ALA A 62 27.10 11.72 2.92
CA ALA A 62 26.10 12.22 3.85
C ALA A 62 24.74 12.51 3.15
N ILE A 63 24.76 13.05 1.93
CA ILE A 63 23.53 13.28 1.14
C ILE A 63 22.83 11.95 0.82
N LEU A 64 23.59 10.97 0.30
CA LEU A 64 23.06 9.65 -0.06
C LEU A 64 22.54 8.91 1.17
N GLN A 65 23.30 8.94 2.28
CA GLN A 65 22.91 8.38 3.56
C GLN A 65 21.60 8.99 4.05
N HIS A 66 21.45 10.31 3.99
CA HIS A 66 20.22 10.98 4.38
C HIS A 66 19.03 10.54 3.53
N LYS A 67 19.21 10.43 2.21
CA LYS A 67 18.15 9.99 1.31
C LYS A 67 17.74 8.55 1.58
N VAL A 68 18.69 7.63 1.71
CA VAL A 68 18.40 6.24 2.08
C VAL A 68 17.72 6.16 3.45
N ASN A 69 18.21 6.87 4.46
CA ASN A 69 17.60 6.89 5.80
C ASN A 69 16.18 7.44 5.77
N THR A 70 15.90 8.46 4.96
CA THR A 70 14.56 9.04 4.81
C THR A 70 13.61 8.03 4.18
N LEU A 71 14.01 7.40 3.08
CA LEU A 71 13.20 6.38 2.40
C LEU A 71 12.98 5.16 3.32
N HIS A 72 14.01 4.78 4.09
CA HIS A 72 13.94 3.69 5.05
C HIS A 72 13.00 4.01 6.23
N ALA A 73 13.04 5.23 6.76
CA ALA A 73 12.11 5.67 7.80
C ALA A 73 10.66 5.66 7.31
N GLN A 74 10.40 6.15 6.09
CA GLN A 74 9.07 6.10 5.50
C GLN A 74 8.56 4.66 5.32
N LEU A 75 9.43 3.72 4.94
CA LEU A 75 9.05 2.31 4.86
C LEU A 75 8.72 1.74 6.26
N ASN A 76 9.57 2.00 7.25
CA ASN A 76 9.40 1.52 8.62
C ASN A 76 8.17 2.10 9.33
N ASP A 77 7.70 3.29 8.93
CA ASP A 77 6.45 3.87 9.44
C ASP A 77 5.22 3.17 8.85
N VAL A 78 5.28 2.80 7.57
CA VAL A 78 4.14 2.26 6.81
C VAL A 78 3.97 0.74 6.99
N GLU A 79 5.09 0.01 7.10
CA GLU A 79 5.12 -1.45 7.26
C GLU A 79 4.30 -1.98 8.45
N PRO A 80 4.50 -1.54 9.71
CA PRO A 80 3.78 -2.09 10.86
C PRO A 80 2.29 -1.79 10.80
N ILE A 81 1.91 -0.61 10.31
CA ILE A 81 0.50 -0.19 10.18
C ILE A 81 -0.19 -1.09 9.14
N LEU A 82 0.50 -1.43 8.05
CA LEU A 82 -0.02 -2.34 7.04
C LEU A 82 -0.19 -3.75 7.58
N LEU A 83 0.83 -4.31 8.22
CA LEU A 83 0.76 -5.66 8.77
C LEU A 83 -0.36 -5.80 9.80
N ASP A 84 -0.52 -4.83 10.71
CA ASP A 84 -1.60 -4.81 11.69
C ASP A 84 -2.99 -4.67 11.04
N THR A 85 -3.11 -3.79 10.04
CA THR A 85 -4.37 -3.61 9.30
C THR A 85 -4.76 -4.89 8.57
N LEU A 86 -3.80 -5.54 7.90
CA LEU A 86 -3.97 -6.81 7.20
C LEU A 86 -4.38 -7.93 8.17
N GLU A 87 -3.68 -8.07 9.30
CA GLU A 87 -4.03 -9.06 10.32
C GLU A 87 -5.45 -8.83 10.87
N SER A 88 -5.82 -7.57 11.11
CA SER A 88 -7.15 -7.22 11.61
C SER A 88 -8.28 -7.39 10.58
N LEU A 89 -7.97 -7.39 9.28
CA LEU A 89 -8.91 -7.68 8.18
C LEU A 89 -9.08 -9.19 7.96
N VAL A 90 -8.09 -9.99 8.34
CA VAL A 90 -8.10 -11.44 8.19
C VAL A 90 -8.96 -12.14 9.26
N ASP A 91 -9.26 -11.49 10.39
CA ASP A 91 -9.99 -12.12 11.49
C ASP A 91 -11.46 -12.40 11.09
N PRO A 92 -11.84 -13.66 10.81
CA PRO A 92 -13.10 -14.02 10.16
C PRO A 92 -14.33 -13.83 11.07
N LYS A 93 -14.12 -13.42 12.33
CA LYS A 93 -15.19 -13.09 13.28
C LYS A 93 -15.71 -11.67 13.15
N ILE A 94 -14.99 -10.78 12.45
CA ILE A 94 -15.39 -9.38 12.27
C ILE A 94 -16.18 -9.27 10.96
N LEU A 95 -17.46 -9.64 11.04
CA LEU A 95 -18.42 -9.61 9.93
C LEU A 95 -18.71 -8.19 9.38
N SER A 96 -18.10 -7.16 9.97
CA SER A 96 -18.12 -5.79 9.50
C SER A 96 -16.72 -5.41 9.05
N VAL A 97 -16.43 -5.54 7.76
CA VAL A 97 -15.30 -4.84 7.14
C VAL A 97 -15.45 -3.37 7.49
N ASP A 98 -14.66 -2.91 8.45
CA ASP A 98 -14.74 -1.55 8.95
C ASP A 98 -14.32 -0.62 7.83
N ARG A 99 -15.25 0.23 7.36
CA ARG A 99 -15.02 1.16 6.25
C ARG A 99 -13.82 2.08 6.51
N SER A 100 -13.53 2.34 7.79
CA SER A 100 -12.34 3.04 8.27
C SER A 100 -11.04 2.28 8.01
N LYS A 101 -10.99 0.97 8.27
CA LYS A 101 -9.81 0.13 8.02
C LYS A 101 -9.49 -0.02 6.54
N LEU A 102 -10.53 -0.16 5.70
CA LEU A 102 -10.36 -0.11 4.23
C LEU A 102 -9.74 1.22 3.81
N HIS A 103 -10.23 2.34 4.36
CA HIS A 103 -9.70 3.66 4.04
C HIS A 103 -8.22 3.81 4.44
N ILE A 104 -7.84 3.30 5.62
CA ILE A 104 -6.45 3.28 6.09
C ILE A 104 -5.57 2.42 5.16
N LEU A 105 -6.06 1.24 4.73
CA LEU A 105 -5.32 0.37 3.80
C LEU A 105 -5.12 1.07 2.44
N LEU A 106 -6.15 1.69 1.88
CA LEU A 106 -6.06 2.43 0.62
C LEU A 106 -5.13 3.65 0.74
N GLN A 107 -5.17 4.35 1.88
CA GLN A 107 -4.27 5.47 2.14
C GLN A 107 -2.82 5.00 2.23
N ASN A 108 -2.54 3.93 2.95
CA ASN A 108 -1.20 3.36 3.06
C ASN A 108 -0.69 2.80 1.72
N SER A 109 -1.57 2.20 0.91
CA SER A 109 -1.27 1.76 -0.46
C SER A 109 -0.82 2.93 -1.34
N LYS A 110 -1.51 4.06 -1.23
CA LYS A 110 -1.13 5.28 -1.94
C LYS A 110 0.24 5.79 -1.48
N SER A 111 0.48 5.90 -0.17
CA SER A 111 1.77 6.32 0.38
C SER A 111 2.91 5.37 -0.01
N LEU A 112 2.65 4.05 -0.04
CA LEU A 112 3.63 3.06 -0.48
C LEU A 112 3.94 3.19 -1.99
N SER A 113 2.95 3.53 -2.81
CA SER A 113 3.14 3.78 -4.25
C SER A 113 3.93 5.07 -4.53
N GLU A 114 3.73 6.10 -3.71
CA GLU A 114 4.56 7.32 -3.72
C GLU A 114 6.00 6.97 -3.35
N LEU A 115 6.21 6.24 -2.24
CA LEU A 115 7.54 5.77 -1.81
C LEU A 115 8.24 4.90 -2.87
N GLU A 116 7.52 3.97 -3.51
CA GLU A 116 8.07 3.14 -4.60
C GLU A 116 8.57 4.00 -5.76
N THR A 117 7.80 5.02 -6.12
CA THR A 117 8.17 5.96 -7.19
C THR A 117 9.42 6.74 -6.80
N ASP A 118 9.50 7.22 -5.56
CA ASP A 118 10.66 7.95 -5.05
C ASP A 118 11.93 7.09 -5.01
N ILE A 119 11.82 5.84 -4.53
CA ILE A 119 12.94 4.88 -4.54
C ILE A 119 13.38 4.59 -5.97
N LYS A 120 12.42 4.38 -6.89
CA LYS A 120 12.73 4.11 -8.30
C LYS A 120 13.46 5.28 -8.94
N VAL A 121 12.98 6.50 -8.72
CA VAL A 121 13.61 7.71 -9.24
C VAL A 121 15.05 7.86 -8.69
N PHE A 122 15.23 7.68 -7.39
CA PHE A 122 16.55 7.72 -6.76
C PHE A 122 17.52 6.70 -7.38
N LYS A 123 17.03 5.46 -7.54
CA LYS A 123 17.80 4.37 -8.13
C LYS A 123 18.16 4.63 -9.60
N ASP A 124 17.19 5.08 -10.39
CA ASP A 124 17.41 5.39 -11.82
C ASP A 124 18.40 6.57 -11.98
N THR A 125 18.45 7.52 -11.03
CA THR A 125 19.48 8.57 -11.01
C THR A 125 20.84 8.02 -10.64
N LEU A 126 20.95 7.15 -9.62
CA LEU A 126 22.22 6.52 -9.26
C LEU A 126 22.79 5.67 -10.41
N LEU A 127 21.94 4.90 -11.10
CA LEU A 127 22.36 4.12 -12.26
C LEU A 127 22.91 4.98 -13.38
N LYS A 128 22.26 6.11 -13.70
CA LYS A 128 22.78 7.02 -14.75
C LYS A 128 24.16 7.57 -14.40
N ILE A 129 24.40 7.87 -13.12
CA ILE A 129 25.70 8.35 -12.65
C ILE A 129 26.73 7.23 -12.77
N LEU A 130 26.38 6.00 -12.35
CA LEU A 130 27.24 4.83 -12.45
C LEU A 130 27.54 4.41 -13.91
N ASP A 131 26.59 4.59 -14.83
CA ASP A 131 26.74 4.24 -16.25
C ASP A 131 27.64 5.23 -17.02
N GLU A 132 27.85 6.44 -16.51
CA GLU A 132 28.61 7.50 -17.16
C GLU A 132 29.94 7.76 -16.41
N GLU A 133 31.02 7.07 -16.82
CA GLU A 133 32.38 7.23 -16.25
C GLU A 133 32.82 8.71 -16.18
N GLU A 134 32.46 9.53 -17.18
CA GLU A 134 32.74 10.98 -17.22
C GLU A 134 32.10 11.73 -16.04
N ILE A 135 30.88 11.36 -15.63
CA ILE A 135 30.20 11.96 -14.48
C ILE A 135 30.88 11.55 -13.17
N ILE A 136 31.31 10.30 -13.05
CA ILE A 136 32.05 9.81 -11.87
C ILE A 136 33.37 10.58 -11.72
N GLU A 137 34.08 10.79 -12.84
CA GLU A 137 35.30 11.61 -12.86
C GLU A 137 35.04 13.10 -12.54
N GLU A 138 33.93 13.67 -13.01
CA GLU A 138 33.51 15.05 -12.69
C GLU A 138 33.14 15.23 -11.21
N LEU A 139 32.59 14.18 -10.57
CA LEU A 139 32.28 14.18 -9.14
C LEU A 139 33.54 14.21 -8.26
N CYS A 140 34.68 13.72 -8.76
CA CYS A 140 35.98 13.72 -8.08
C CYS A 140 36.69 15.09 -8.19
N LEU A 141 36.10 16.12 -7.61
CA LEU A 141 36.54 17.52 -7.72
C LEU A 141 37.98 17.78 -7.22
N THR A 142 38.50 16.95 -6.30
CA THR A 142 39.87 17.11 -5.78
C THR A 142 40.94 16.76 -6.84
N LYS A 143 40.64 15.86 -7.79
CA LYS A 143 41.49 15.53 -8.96
C LYS A 143 41.83 16.77 -9.80
N TRP A 144 40.93 17.76 -9.81
CA TRP A 144 41.03 18.99 -10.58
C TRP A 144 41.59 20.18 -9.78
N THR A 145 41.70 20.05 -8.46
CA THR A 145 42.05 21.16 -7.56
C THR A 145 43.49 21.07 -7.03
N ASP A 146 44.06 19.88 -6.88
CA ASP A 146 45.47 19.68 -6.50
C ASP A 146 46.26 18.93 -7.60
N PRO A 147 47.27 19.57 -8.23
CA PRO A 147 48.08 18.93 -9.27
C PRO A 147 48.91 17.74 -8.77
N ARG A 148 49.10 17.57 -7.44
CA ARG A 148 49.80 16.41 -6.86
C ARG A 148 48.92 15.16 -6.81
N VAL A 149 47.64 15.33 -6.52
CA VAL A 149 46.63 14.25 -6.51
C VAL A 149 46.32 13.79 -7.94
N PHE A 150 46.37 14.69 -8.92
CA PHE A 150 46.30 14.35 -10.34
C PHE A 150 47.45 13.42 -10.78
N GLU A 151 48.66 13.64 -10.26
CA GLU A 151 49.85 12.83 -10.58
C GLU A 151 49.85 11.48 -9.81
N GLU A 152 49.30 11.42 -8.60
CA GLU A 152 49.08 10.18 -7.82
C GLU A 152 47.91 9.33 -8.35
N SER A 153 46.86 9.94 -8.88
CA SER A 153 45.75 9.23 -9.55
C SER A 153 46.22 8.55 -10.85
N SER A 154 47.14 9.19 -11.57
CA SER A 154 47.85 8.62 -12.73
C SER A 154 48.75 7.43 -12.35
N LEU A 155 49.08 7.27 -11.06
CA LEU A 155 49.93 6.22 -10.51
C LEU A 155 49.15 5.03 -9.90
N GLY A 156 47.82 5.00 -10.01
CA GLY A 156 47.01 3.81 -9.71
C GLY A 156 46.22 3.82 -8.40
N ILE A 157 46.01 4.99 -7.77
CA ILE A 157 44.96 5.18 -6.76
C ILE A 157 43.79 5.85 -7.48
N ASP A 158 42.84 5.04 -7.94
CA ASP A 158 41.74 5.58 -8.73
C ASP A 158 40.64 6.09 -7.80
N HIS A 159 40.69 7.38 -7.48
CA HIS A 159 39.61 8.04 -6.73
C HIS A 159 38.25 7.90 -7.45
N ALA A 160 38.23 7.68 -8.77
CA ALA A 160 37.00 7.36 -9.47
C ALA A 160 36.45 5.98 -9.09
N GLU A 161 37.31 4.96 -8.96
CA GLU A 161 36.92 3.62 -8.51
C GLU A 161 36.37 3.64 -7.06
N GLU A 162 37.00 4.42 -6.16
CA GLU A 162 36.47 4.58 -4.79
C GLU A 162 35.11 5.28 -4.77
N MET A 163 34.89 6.26 -5.65
CA MET A 163 33.61 6.97 -5.79
C MET A 163 32.52 6.06 -6.36
N GLU A 164 32.87 5.26 -7.37
CA GLU A 164 32.02 4.25 -7.97
C GLU A 164 31.57 3.23 -6.91
N LEU A 165 32.50 2.65 -6.15
CA LEU A 165 32.19 1.71 -5.06
C LEU A 165 31.24 2.29 -4.01
N LEU A 166 31.41 3.57 -3.66
CA LEU A 166 30.51 4.27 -2.74
C LEU A 166 29.09 4.38 -3.33
N LEU A 167 28.99 4.81 -4.59
CA LEU A 167 27.71 4.92 -5.30
C LEU A 167 27.03 3.56 -5.47
N GLU A 168 27.78 2.51 -5.81
CA GLU A 168 27.30 1.13 -5.91
C GLU A 168 26.73 0.63 -4.58
N ASN A 169 27.40 0.90 -3.46
CA ASN A 169 26.91 0.50 -2.14
C ASN A 169 25.56 1.17 -1.82
N TYR A 170 25.38 2.45 -2.14
CA TYR A 170 24.10 3.13 -1.96
C TYR A 170 23.03 2.68 -2.97
N TYR A 171 23.42 2.34 -4.20
CA TYR A 171 22.54 1.73 -5.18
C TYR A 171 22.00 0.38 -4.68
N MET A 172 22.86 -0.48 -4.13
CA MET A 172 22.47 -1.77 -3.55
C MET A 172 21.51 -1.60 -2.38
N GLN A 173 21.74 -0.62 -1.50
CA GLN A 173 20.82 -0.30 -0.41
C GLN A 173 19.45 0.19 -0.93
N ALA A 174 19.44 1.03 -1.97
CA ALA A 174 18.20 1.47 -2.62
C ALA A 174 17.46 0.30 -3.28
N GLU A 175 18.17 -0.65 -3.87
CA GLU A 175 17.59 -1.86 -4.46
C GLU A 175 16.97 -2.78 -3.40
N GLU A 176 17.64 -2.99 -2.28
CA GLU A 176 17.07 -3.74 -1.15
C GLU A 176 15.76 -3.10 -0.67
N LEU A 177 15.76 -1.76 -0.53
CA LEU A 177 14.58 -1.02 -0.13
C LEU A 177 13.44 -1.14 -1.18
N ALA A 178 13.77 -1.04 -2.46
CA ALA A 178 12.82 -1.23 -3.55
C ALA A 178 12.18 -2.63 -3.52
N ASN A 179 12.96 -3.65 -3.20
CA ASN A 179 12.48 -5.02 -3.11
C ASN A 179 11.52 -5.21 -1.93
N LYS A 180 11.84 -4.68 -0.75
CA LYS A 180 10.93 -4.69 0.42
C LYS A 180 9.61 -3.97 0.13
N THR A 181 9.68 -2.78 -0.46
CA THR A 181 8.50 -2.00 -0.88
C THR A 181 7.63 -2.78 -1.87
N ARG A 182 8.25 -3.46 -2.84
CA ARG A 182 7.54 -4.28 -3.83
C ARG A 182 6.87 -5.50 -3.20
N GLU A 183 7.54 -6.18 -2.27
CA GLU A 183 6.94 -7.28 -1.51
C GLU A 183 5.70 -6.79 -0.78
N LEU A 184 5.82 -5.73 0.01
CA LEU A 184 4.72 -5.15 0.78
C LEU A 184 3.54 -4.73 -0.11
N LYS A 185 3.82 -4.15 -1.28
CA LYS A 185 2.79 -3.80 -2.27
C LYS A 185 2.06 -5.02 -2.81
N GLY A 186 2.77 -6.11 -3.11
CA GLY A 186 2.14 -7.36 -3.50
C GLY A 186 1.17 -7.90 -2.44
N LEU A 187 1.52 -7.77 -1.16
CA LEU A 187 0.64 -8.16 -0.04
C LEU A 187 -0.61 -7.28 0.04
N ILE A 188 -0.49 -5.99 -0.27
CA ILE A 188 -1.63 -5.06 -0.35
C ILE A 188 -2.55 -5.43 -1.50
N ASP A 189 -2.01 -5.61 -2.71
CA ASP A 189 -2.82 -5.90 -3.90
C ASP A 189 -3.61 -7.22 -3.72
N ASP A 190 -2.96 -8.24 -3.16
CA ASP A 190 -3.61 -9.51 -2.79
C ASP A 190 -4.76 -9.28 -1.80
N SER A 191 -4.54 -8.39 -0.83
CA SER A 191 -5.52 -8.11 0.23
C SER A 191 -6.67 -7.20 -0.23
N GLU A 192 -6.40 -6.24 -1.11
CA GLU A 192 -7.42 -5.40 -1.73
C GLU A 192 -8.40 -6.25 -2.53
N SER A 193 -7.89 -7.20 -3.32
CA SER A 193 -8.73 -8.17 -4.04
C SER A 193 -9.64 -8.95 -3.10
N VAL A 194 -9.10 -9.43 -1.97
CA VAL A 194 -9.86 -10.13 -0.92
C VAL A 194 -10.95 -9.24 -0.32
N VAL A 195 -10.64 -7.99 0.00
CA VAL A 195 -11.62 -7.07 0.59
C VAL A 195 -12.70 -6.68 -0.43
N PHE A 196 -12.34 -6.48 -1.70
CA PHE A 196 -13.29 -6.20 -2.76
C PHE A 196 -14.28 -7.37 -2.96
N ILE A 197 -13.78 -8.61 -2.94
CA ILE A 197 -14.61 -9.83 -2.99
C ILE A 197 -15.58 -9.88 -1.79
N ASN A 198 -15.13 -9.50 -0.59
CA ASN A 198 -15.98 -9.51 0.61
C ASN A 198 -17.08 -8.43 0.54
N LEU A 199 -16.74 -7.20 0.13
CA LEU A 199 -17.71 -6.12 -0.06
C LEU A 199 -18.78 -6.46 -1.10
N ASP A 200 -18.37 -7.07 -2.22
CA ASP A 200 -19.31 -7.56 -3.22
C ASP A 200 -20.20 -8.67 -2.65
N SER A 201 -19.63 -9.60 -1.87
CA SER A 201 -20.39 -10.62 -1.15
C SER A 201 -21.44 -10.02 -0.22
N HIS A 202 -21.10 -8.99 0.57
CA HIS A 202 -22.05 -8.32 1.46
C HIS A 202 -23.18 -7.62 0.68
N ARG A 203 -22.85 -6.94 -0.42
CA ARG A 203 -23.86 -6.34 -1.31
C ARG A 203 -24.78 -7.42 -1.90
N ASN A 204 -24.22 -8.55 -2.30
CA ASN A 204 -24.96 -9.70 -2.82
C ASN A 204 -25.87 -10.34 -1.76
N VAL A 205 -25.43 -10.42 -0.50
CA VAL A 205 -26.25 -10.87 0.64
C VAL A 205 -27.40 -9.89 0.89
N MET A 206 -27.14 -8.58 0.93
CA MET A 206 -28.19 -7.58 1.13
C MET A 206 -29.23 -7.60 0.01
N MET A 207 -28.79 -7.73 -1.25
CA MET A 207 -29.70 -7.86 -2.38
C MET A 207 -30.52 -9.15 -2.30
N ARG A 208 -29.92 -10.27 -1.86
CA ARG A 208 -30.61 -11.53 -1.60
C ARG A 208 -31.67 -11.37 -0.50
N LEU A 209 -31.34 -10.71 0.61
CA LEU A 209 -32.28 -10.44 1.71
C LEU A 209 -33.46 -9.56 1.25
N ASN A 210 -33.20 -8.51 0.48
CA ASN A 210 -34.25 -7.65 -0.06
C ASN A 210 -35.20 -8.42 -0.99
N LEU A 211 -34.64 -9.25 -1.89
CA LEU A 211 -35.42 -10.09 -2.79
C LEU A 211 -36.24 -11.13 -2.01
N GLN A 212 -35.65 -11.74 -0.97
CA GLN A 212 -36.39 -12.59 -0.05
C GLN A 212 -37.52 -11.79 0.57
N LEU A 213 -37.29 -10.70 1.31
CA LEU A 213 -38.37 -9.89 1.92
C LEU A 213 -39.49 -9.52 0.94
N ALA A 214 -39.15 -9.10 -0.29
CA ALA A 214 -40.12 -8.76 -1.33
C ALA A 214 -41.03 -9.95 -1.71
N MET A 215 -40.48 -11.15 -1.86
CA MET A 215 -41.27 -12.38 -2.09
C MET A 215 -42.24 -12.67 -0.93
N GLY A 216 -41.96 -12.16 0.26
CA GLY A 216 -42.63 -12.51 1.51
C GLY A 216 -43.76 -11.58 1.76
N SER A 217 -43.50 -10.29 1.54
CA SER A 217 -44.53 -9.29 1.33
C SER A 217 -45.48 -9.70 0.20
N PHE A 218 -45.00 -10.20 -0.93
CA PHE A 218 -45.87 -10.68 -2.01
C PHE A 218 -46.76 -11.84 -1.58
N SER A 219 -46.18 -12.87 -0.94
CA SER A 219 -46.94 -14.02 -0.43
C SER A 219 -47.95 -13.62 0.65
N LEU A 220 -47.58 -12.70 1.54
CA LEU A 220 -48.47 -12.20 2.60
C LEU A 220 -49.58 -11.34 2.02
N SER A 221 -49.31 -10.49 1.03
CA SER A 221 -50.31 -9.66 0.35
C SER A 221 -51.36 -10.50 -0.37
N LEU A 222 -50.97 -11.57 -1.08
CA LEU A 222 -51.91 -12.41 -1.83
C LEU A 222 -52.98 -13.05 -0.93
N PHE A 223 -52.57 -13.61 0.22
CA PHE A 223 -53.51 -14.20 1.19
C PHE A 223 -54.12 -13.17 2.14
N GLY A 224 -53.42 -12.06 2.37
CA GLY A 224 -53.89 -10.93 3.16
C GLY A 224 -55.11 -10.25 2.53
N LEU A 225 -55.19 -10.18 1.19
CA LEU A 225 -56.39 -9.67 0.49
C LEU A 225 -57.66 -10.44 0.85
N ILE A 226 -57.55 -11.76 1.04
CA ILE A 226 -58.68 -12.59 1.46
C ILE A 226 -59.10 -12.19 2.89
N GLY A 227 -58.13 -11.97 3.78
CA GLY A 227 -58.39 -11.52 5.16
C GLY A 227 -59.00 -10.12 5.20
N VAL A 228 -58.55 -9.21 4.34
CA VAL A 228 -59.12 -7.87 4.19
C VAL A 228 -60.55 -7.94 3.66
N ALA A 229 -60.83 -8.80 2.68
CA ALA A 229 -62.17 -8.95 2.12
C ALA A 229 -63.20 -9.44 3.16
N PHE A 230 -62.81 -10.37 4.02
CA PHE A 230 -63.67 -10.84 5.14
C PHE A 230 -63.68 -9.89 6.34
N GLY A 231 -62.66 -9.05 6.51
CA GLY A 231 -62.61 -8.02 7.56
C GLY A 231 -63.33 -6.71 7.20
N MET A 232 -63.68 -6.53 5.93
CA MET A 232 -64.57 -5.45 5.49
C MET A 232 -66.01 -5.79 5.89
N ASN A 233 -66.77 -4.80 6.35
CA ASN A 233 -68.16 -4.91 6.81
C ASN A 233 -69.14 -5.24 5.67
N LEU A 234 -68.96 -6.41 5.06
CA LEU A 234 -69.81 -7.02 4.06
C LEU A 234 -70.63 -8.10 4.76
N GLU A 235 -71.95 -8.07 4.60
CA GLU A 235 -72.87 -9.01 5.22
C GLU A 235 -72.67 -10.41 4.61
N SER A 236 -71.79 -11.20 5.22
CA SER A 236 -71.45 -12.56 4.79
C SER A 236 -72.07 -13.55 5.77
N SER A 237 -73.00 -14.39 5.31
CA SER A 237 -73.66 -15.42 6.14
C SER A 237 -72.74 -16.56 6.63
N PHE A 238 -71.41 -16.38 6.58
CA PHE A 238 -70.39 -17.35 7.01
C PHE A 238 -69.77 -17.03 8.39
N GLU A 239 -70.21 -15.94 9.04
CA GLU A 239 -69.62 -15.40 10.27
C GLU A 239 -70.08 -16.09 11.56
N GLU A 240 -71.14 -16.89 11.51
CA GLU A 240 -71.81 -17.43 12.71
C GLU A 240 -71.12 -18.65 13.34
N ASP A 241 -70.18 -19.31 12.65
CA ASP A 241 -69.51 -20.51 13.15
C ASP A 241 -68.03 -20.25 13.51
N PRO A 242 -67.63 -20.33 14.80
CA PRO A 242 -66.23 -20.12 15.22
C PRO A 242 -65.24 -21.12 14.61
N ARG A 243 -65.71 -22.25 14.05
CA ARG A 243 -64.86 -23.21 13.34
C ARG A 243 -64.42 -22.71 11.97
N VAL A 244 -65.26 -21.96 11.28
CA VAL A 244 -64.97 -21.43 9.94
C VAL A 244 -63.86 -20.38 10.01
N PHE A 245 -63.90 -19.51 11.02
CA PHE A 245 -62.84 -18.53 11.28
C PHE A 245 -61.46 -19.19 11.39
N TRP A 246 -61.31 -20.20 12.26
CA TRP A 246 -60.05 -20.94 12.43
C TRP A 246 -59.60 -21.67 11.17
N LEU A 247 -60.54 -22.21 10.38
CA LEU A 247 -60.23 -22.87 9.10
C LEU A 247 -59.66 -21.85 8.10
N VAL A 248 -60.31 -20.70 7.94
CA VAL A 248 -59.91 -19.65 6.99
C VAL A 248 -58.56 -19.03 7.40
N THR A 249 -58.37 -18.71 8.68
CA THR A 249 -57.09 -18.22 9.20
C THR A 249 -55.98 -19.26 9.03
N GLY A 250 -56.26 -20.53 9.32
CA GLY A 250 -55.33 -21.63 9.12
C GLY A 250 -54.93 -21.77 7.65
N PHE A 251 -55.90 -21.74 6.73
CA PHE A 251 -55.67 -21.83 5.29
C PHE A 251 -54.84 -20.65 4.76
N MET A 252 -55.10 -19.42 5.23
CA MET A 252 -54.32 -18.24 4.84
C MET A 252 -52.85 -18.33 5.28
N PHE A 253 -52.60 -18.67 6.55
CA PHE A 253 -51.22 -18.81 7.06
C PHE A 253 -50.48 -19.96 6.38
N LEU A 254 -51.16 -21.11 6.20
CA LEU A 254 -50.56 -22.28 5.56
C LEU A 254 -50.28 -22.01 4.07
N GLY A 255 -51.23 -21.40 3.36
CA GLY A 255 -51.09 -21.03 1.95
C GLY A 255 -49.95 -20.02 1.73
N SER A 256 -49.89 -18.97 2.54
CA SER A 256 -48.82 -17.97 2.46
C SER A 256 -47.45 -18.55 2.78
N GLY A 257 -47.35 -19.42 3.80
CA GLY A 257 -46.11 -20.12 4.14
C GLY A 257 -45.63 -21.08 3.04
N LEU A 258 -46.55 -21.81 2.41
CA LEU A 258 -46.23 -22.74 1.32
C LEU A 258 -45.75 -22.01 0.06
N ILE A 259 -46.39 -20.90 -0.32
CA ILE A 259 -45.99 -20.09 -1.48
C ILE A 259 -44.64 -19.41 -1.23
N TRP A 260 -44.44 -18.84 -0.04
CA TRP A 260 -43.15 -18.32 0.39
C TRP A 260 -42.04 -19.36 0.28
N ARG A 261 -42.27 -20.56 0.82
CA ARG A 261 -41.30 -21.67 0.76
C ARG A 261 -41.03 -22.13 -0.68
N ARG A 262 -42.06 -22.16 -1.54
CA ARG A 262 -41.88 -22.49 -2.96
C ARG A 262 -41.05 -21.44 -3.70
N LEU A 263 -41.31 -20.15 -3.46
CA LEU A 263 -40.56 -19.05 -4.06
C LEU A 263 -39.09 -19.08 -3.62
N LEU A 264 -38.83 -19.32 -2.32
CA LEU A 264 -37.47 -19.49 -1.80
C LEU A 264 -36.76 -20.71 -2.40
N SER A 265 -37.45 -21.84 -2.55
CA SER A 265 -36.88 -23.05 -3.16
C SER A 265 -36.60 -22.88 -4.66
N PHE A 266 -37.44 -22.13 -5.37
CA PHE A 266 -37.24 -21.85 -6.79
C PHE A 266 -36.02 -20.95 -6.99
N LEU A 267 -35.90 -19.92 -6.16
CA LEU A 267 -34.77 -19.01 -6.16
C LEU A 267 -33.45 -19.69 -5.74
N GLY A 268 -33.49 -20.56 -4.73
CA GLY A 268 -32.32 -21.30 -4.28
C GLY A 268 -31.72 -22.22 -5.36
N ARG A 269 -32.56 -22.72 -6.29
CA ARG A 269 -32.10 -23.56 -7.42
C ARG A 269 -31.58 -22.74 -8.60
N HIS A 270 -32.10 -21.54 -8.81
CA HIS A 270 -31.74 -20.70 -9.97
C HIS A 270 -30.67 -19.64 -9.68
N LEU A 271 -30.39 -19.31 -8.40
CA LEU A 271 -29.50 -18.21 -8.00
C LEU A 271 -28.27 -18.66 -7.17
N MET A 272 -27.80 -19.90 -7.38
CA MET A 272 -26.52 -20.37 -6.86
C MET A 272 -25.57 -20.53 -8.06
N PRO A 273 -24.55 -19.66 -8.17
CA PRO A 273 -23.32 -19.93 -7.43
C PRO A 273 -22.77 -18.67 -6.76
N SER A 274 -22.51 -18.74 -5.46
CA SER A 274 -21.47 -17.97 -4.76
C SER A 274 -21.57 -18.37 -3.29
N VAL A 275 -21.13 -19.59 -3.00
CA VAL A 275 -20.46 -19.77 -1.72
C VAL A 275 -19.19 -18.92 -1.88
N PRO A 276 -18.95 -17.87 -1.07
CA PRO A 276 -17.69 -17.16 -1.17
C PRO A 276 -16.59 -18.23 -1.01
N PRO A 277 -15.61 -18.31 -1.93
CA PRO A 277 -14.51 -19.23 -1.74
C PRO A 277 -13.93 -18.94 -0.36
N LEU A 278 -13.82 -19.98 0.48
CA LEU A 278 -13.08 -19.88 1.73
C LEU A 278 -11.66 -19.50 1.33
N ILE A 279 -11.30 -18.23 1.51
CA ILE A 279 -10.07 -17.66 0.98
C ILE A 279 -8.92 -18.42 1.63
N PRO A 280 -8.08 -19.13 0.87
CA PRO A 280 -6.89 -19.73 1.42
C PRO A 280 -6.03 -18.60 1.99
N GLN A 281 -5.45 -18.81 3.17
CA GLN A 281 -4.54 -17.86 3.80
C GLN A 281 -3.20 -17.84 3.02
N VAL A 282 -3.23 -17.42 1.74
CA VAL A 282 -2.07 -17.38 0.85
C VAL A 282 -1.00 -16.47 1.45
N TRP A 283 -1.42 -15.39 2.11
CA TRP A 283 -0.53 -14.45 2.78
C TRP A 283 0.26 -15.06 3.95
N LYS A 284 -0.38 -15.87 4.81
CA LYS A 284 0.33 -16.62 5.86
C LYS A 284 1.35 -17.59 5.29
N ARG A 285 1.15 -18.10 4.07
CA ARG A 285 2.13 -19.00 3.41
C ARG A 285 3.34 -18.22 2.91
N ASN A 286 3.16 -17.00 2.40
CA ASN A 286 4.25 -16.13 1.97
C ASN A 286 5.05 -15.57 3.16
N MET A 287 4.40 -15.10 4.24
CA MET A 287 5.10 -14.70 5.47
C MET A 287 5.89 -15.85 6.10
N LYS A 288 5.29 -17.04 6.17
CA LYS A 288 6.00 -18.21 6.70
C LYS A 288 7.17 -18.63 5.79
N ALA A 289 7.08 -18.38 4.48
CA ALA A 289 8.17 -18.65 3.55
C ALA A 289 9.29 -17.61 3.62
N SER A 290 8.99 -16.33 3.90
CA SER A 290 10.01 -15.29 4.12
C SER A 290 10.71 -15.47 5.47
N ASP A 291 9.99 -15.79 6.55
CA ASP A 291 10.57 -16.11 7.87
C ASP A 291 11.46 -17.37 7.85
N ILE A 292 11.11 -18.39 7.05
CA ILE A 292 11.95 -19.59 6.90
C ILE A 292 13.22 -19.28 6.11
N ARG A 293 13.20 -18.27 5.22
CA ARG A 293 14.35 -17.90 4.39
C ARG A 293 15.32 -16.97 5.12
N SER A 294 14.85 -16.15 6.06
CA SER A 294 15.69 -15.31 6.93
C SER A 294 16.34 -16.08 8.09
N GLY A 295 15.79 -17.23 8.49
CA GLY A 295 16.34 -18.09 9.55
C GLY A 295 17.39 -19.13 9.14
N ILE A 296 17.82 -19.14 7.88
CA ILE A 296 18.91 -20.02 7.39
C ILE A 296 20.11 -19.13 7.05
N ARG A 297 20.84 -18.70 8.07
CA ARG A 297 22.23 -18.28 7.95
C ARG A 297 23.00 -18.61 9.21
#